data_AF-A0A2X3JCU6-F1
#
_entry.id   AF-A0A2X3JCU6-F1
#
_cell.length_a   1.000
_cell.length_b   1.000
_cell.length_c   1.000
_cell.angle_alpha   90.00
_cell.angle_beta   90.00
_cell.angle_gamma   90.00
#
_symmetry.space_group_name_H-M   'P 1'
#
loop_
_entity.id
_entity.type
_entity.pdbx_description
1 polymer ?
#
loop_
_entity_poly.entity_id
_entity_poly.type
_entity_poly.pdbx_seq_one_letter_code
_entity_poly.pdbx_strand_id
1 'polypeptide(L)' 'MHSTTTEAAGLAKEANAKHLILTHISSRYDKEASLALRDEARQIFPNTDIAEDFSVFDI' A
#
# COMPACT_ATOMS: atom_id res chain seq x y z
N MET A 1 6.88 12.43 10.36
CA MET A 1 7.61 11.19 9.98
C MET A 1 6.58 10.27 9.35
N HIS A 2 6.86 9.71 8.17
CA HIS A 2 5.96 8.81 7.44
C HIS A 2 6.67 7.48 7.18
N SER A 3 5.90 6.40 7.08
CA SER A 3 6.43 5.08 6.73
C SER A 3 6.64 4.92 5.22
N THR A 4 7.55 4.03 4.84
CA THR A 4 7.66 3.54 3.47
C THR A 4 6.61 2.46 3.18
N THR A 5 6.40 2.18 1.89
CA THR A 5 5.60 1.06 1.37
C THR A 5 6.10 -0.28 1.90
N THR A 6 7.42 -0.47 1.96
CA THR A 6 8.06 -1.69 2.42
C THR A 6 7.92 -1.90 3.93
N GLU A 7 8.00 -0.84 4.72
CA GLU A 7 7.74 -0.88 6.17
C GLU A 7 6.28 -1.26 6.45
N ALA A 8 5.33 -0.65 5.75
CA ALA A 8 3.91 -0.98 5.89
C ALA A 8 3.60 -2.43 5.48
N ALA A 9 4.19 -2.91 4.38
CA ALA A 9 4.06 -4.29 3.93
C ALA A 9 4.66 -5.30 4.92
N GLY A 10 5.83 -4.98 5.50
CA GLY A 10 6.45 -5.80 6.54
C GLY A 10 5.56 -5.92 7.76
N LEU A 11 5.02 -4.81 8.25
CA LEU A 11 4.09 -4.80 9.38
C LEU A 11 2.82 -5.62 9.11
N ALA A 12 2.23 -5.50 7.92
CA ALA A 12 1.04 -6.27 7.55
C ALA A 12 1.31 -7.79 7.55
N LYS A 13 2.49 -8.19 7.05
CA LYS A 13 2.94 -9.58 7.05
C LYS A 13 3.15 -10.09 8.48
N GLU A 14 3.84 -9.34 9.33
CA GLU A 14 4.09 -9.69 10.74
C GLU A 14 2.79 -9.81 11.53
N ALA A 15 1.83 -8.93 11.27
CA ALA A 15 0.52 -8.92 11.92
C ALA A 15 -0.40 -10.05 11.45
N ASN A 16 -0.01 -10.85 10.45
CA ASN A 16 -0.90 -11.79 9.75
C ASN A 16 -2.20 -11.11 9.28
N ALA A 17 -2.09 -9.87 8.79
CA ALA A 17 -3.22 -9.16 8.22
C ALA A 17 -3.77 -9.92 7.01
N LYS A 18 -5.05 -9.72 6.71
CA LYS A 18 -5.66 -10.33 5.53
C LYS A 18 -5.39 -9.52 4.27
N HIS A 19 -5.47 -8.20 4.34
CA HIS A 19 -5.32 -7.27 3.22
C HIS A 19 -4.68 -5.97 3.73
N LEU A 20 -3.70 -5.45 3.00
CA LEU A 20 -3.09 -4.13 3.23
C LEU A 20 -3.61 -3.13 2.20
N ILE A 21 -4.12 -1.99 2.65
CA ILE A 21 -4.51 -0.89 1.77
C ILE A 21 -3.60 0.30 2.08
N LEU A 22 -2.70 0.62 1.14
CA LEU A 22 -1.82 1.78 1.23
C LEU A 22 -2.63 3.06 0.98
N THR A 23 -2.42 4.07 1.81
CA THR A 23 -3.07 5.38 1.69
C THR A 23 -2.12 6.50 2.14
N HIS A 24 -2.59 7.74 2.16
CA HIS A 24 -1.79 8.92 2.53
C HIS A 24 -0.53 9.02 1.64
N ILE A 25 -0.73 8.85 0.33
CA ILE A 25 0.33 8.91 -0.66
C ILE A 25 0.73 10.37 -0.88
N SER A 26 2.03 10.64 -0.86
CA SER A 26 2.54 11.99 -1.10
C SER A 26 2.20 12.46 -2.51
N SER A 27 1.72 13.69 -2.64
CA SER A 27 1.32 14.31 -3.92
C SER A 27 2.43 14.40 -4.98
N ARG A 28 3.68 14.10 -4.61
CA ARG A 28 4.81 13.96 -5.55
C ARG A 28 4.73 12.71 -6.44
N TYR A 29 3.93 11.72 -6.05
CA TYR A 29 3.71 10.51 -6.83
C TYR A 29 2.42 10.68 -7.62
N ASP A 30 2.54 10.65 -8.94
CA ASP A 30 1.38 10.56 -9.82
C ASP A 30 0.77 9.15 -9.78
N LYS A 31 -0.23 8.90 -10.62
CA LYS A 31 -0.94 7.63 -10.67
C LYS A 31 -0.01 6.47 -11.05
N GLU A 32 0.88 6.63 -12.02
CA GLU A 32 1.80 5.57 -12.44
C GLU A 32 2.85 5.28 -11.35
N ALA A 33 3.40 6.34 -10.75
CA ALA A 33 4.35 6.20 -9.65
C ALA A 33 3.70 5.57 -8.40
N SER A 34 2.43 5.85 -8.15
CA SER A 34 1.65 5.22 -7.08
C SER A 34 1.44 3.72 -7.34
N LEU A 35 1.28 3.29 -8.59
CA LEU A 35 1.23 1.87 -8.93
C LEU A 35 2.59 1.18 -8.70
N ALA A 36 3.70 1.85 -8.99
CA ALA A 36 5.03 1.32 -8.67
C ALA A 36 5.23 1.13 -7.15
N LEU A 37 4.73 2.06 -6.33
CA LEU A 37 4.73 1.95 -4.87
C LEU A 37 3.90 0.75 -4.37
N ARG A 38 2.75 0.49 -4.98
CA ARG A 38 1.95 -0.71 -4.71
C ARG A 38 2.73 -1.98 -5.06
N ASP A 39 3.37 -2.01 -6.23
CA ASP A 39 4.10 -3.19 -6.70
C ASP A 39 5.34 -3.48 -5.85
N GLU A 40 5.98 -2.44 -5.30
CA GLU A 40 7.03 -2.55 -4.29
C GLU A 40 6.51 -3.23 -3.00
N ALA A 41 5.39 -2.75 -2.45
CA ALA A 41 4.78 -3.37 -1.27
C ALA A 41 4.34 -4.83 -1.52
N ARG A 42 3.83 -5.13 -2.73
CA ARG A 42 3.44 -6.49 -3.14
C ARG A 42 4.59 -7.48 -3.18
N GLN A 43 5.85 -7.04 -3.31
CA GLN A 43 7.01 -7.94 -3.19
C GLN A 43 7.15 -8.52 -1.77
N ILE A 44 6.65 -7.83 -0.75
CA ILE A 44 6.71 -8.25 0.65
C ILE A 44 5.39 -8.84 1.12
N PHE A 45 4.27 -8.21 0.75
CA PHE A 45 2.91 -8.63 1.12
C PHE A 45 1.99 -8.61 -0.12
N PRO A 46 1.76 -9.76 -0.79
CA PRO A 46 1.07 -9.80 -2.09
C PRO A 46 -0.35 -9.26 -2.08
N ASN A 47 -1.09 -9.41 -0.98
CA ASN A 47 -2.45 -8.88 -0.86
C ASN A 47 -2.40 -7.40 -0.43
N THR A 48 -1.89 -6.56 -1.33
CA THR A 48 -1.77 -5.11 -1.12
C THR A 48 -2.42 -4.33 -2.25
N ASP A 49 -3.23 -3.34 -1.90
CA ASP A 49 -3.78 -2.34 -2.83
C ASP A 49 -3.44 -0.91 -2.38
N ILE A 50 -3.73 0.06 -3.25
CA ILE A 50 -3.54 1.48 -2.97
C ILE A 50 -4.90 2.18 -3.08
N ALA A 51 -5.26 2.96 -2.06
CA ALA A 51 -6.50 3.71 -2.07
C ALA A 51 -6.35 4.97 -2.93
N GLU A 52 -7.26 5.13 -3.89
CA GLU A 52 -7.55 6.39 -4.56
C GLU A 52 -8.81 7.02 -3.96
N ASP A 53 -9.00 8.32 -4.17
CA ASP A 53 -10.21 9.02 -3.71
C ASP A 53 -11.47 8.26 -4.17
N PHE A 54 -12.38 8.03 -3.23
CA PHE A 54 -13.63 7.28 -3.44
C PHE A 54 -13.47 5.78 -3.75
N SER A 55 -12.28 5.20 -3.56
CA SER A 55 -12.10 3.74 -3.65
C SER A 55 -12.95 3.01 -2.61
N VAL A 56 -13.55 1.88 -3.01
CA VAL A 56 -14.33 0.99 -2.14
C VAL A 56 -13.65 -0.37 -2.11
N PHE A 57 -13.51 -0.93 -0.90
CA PHE A 57 -12.91 -2.23 -0.67
C PHE A 57 -13.87 -3.10 0.14
N ASP A 58 -14.12 -4.30 -0.34
CA ASP A 58 -14.92 -5.30 0.37
C ASP A 58 -14.07 -6.04 1.41
N ILE A 59 -14.68 -6.44 2.54
CA ILE A 59 -14.03 -7.08 3.69
C ILE A 59 -14.48 -8.54 3.84
#